data_AF-A0AAV8WTP8-F1
#
_entry.id   AF-A0AAV8WTP8-F1
#
_cell.length_a   1.000
_cell.length_b   1.000
_cell.length_c   1.000
_cell.angle_alpha   90.00
_cell.angle_beta   90.00
_cell.angle_gamma   90.00
#
_symmetry.space_group_name_H-M   'P 1'
#
loop_
_entity.id
_entity.type
_entity.pdbx_description
1 polymer ?
#
loop_
_entity_poly.entity_id
_entity_poly.type
_entity_poly.pdbx_seq_one_letter_code
_entity_poly.pdbx_strand_id
1 'polypeptide(L)'
;MIKRCRKSEKVGKGLRHFSMKVCEKVKQKGTTTYNEVADELVGEFTNCTANNSLAEQYDQKNIRRRVYDALNVLMAMNIISKEKRKYDG
;
A
#
# COMPACT_ATOMS: atom_id res chain seq x y z
N MET A 1 10.61 -18.29 -32.28
CA MET A 1 10.86 -17.97 -30.86
C MET A 1 9.78 -16.98 -30.38
N ILE A 2 8.65 -17.49 -29.89
CA ILE A 2 7.50 -16.66 -29.49
C ILE A 2 7.83 -16.03 -28.14
N LYS A 3 8.13 -14.73 -28.12
CA LYS A 3 8.23 -13.95 -26.90
C LYS A 3 6.85 -13.93 -26.25
N ARG A 4 6.70 -14.69 -25.15
CA ARG A 4 5.49 -14.66 -24.32
C ARG A 4 5.21 -13.22 -23.93
N CYS A 5 4.10 -12.67 -24.42
CA CYS A 5 3.59 -11.38 -23.97
C CYS A 5 3.38 -11.45 -22.45
N ARG A 6 4.14 -10.61 -21.78
CA ARG A 6 4.34 -10.49 -20.34
C ARG A 6 3.00 -10.45 -19.57
N LYS A 7 2.72 -11.53 -18.85
CA LYS A 7 1.67 -11.67 -17.81
C LYS A 7 1.87 -10.74 -16.59
N SER A 8 2.71 -9.70 -16.69
CA SER A 8 3.33 -9.01 -15.55
C SER A 8 2.70 -7.65 -15.18
N GLU A 9 1.74 -7.12 -15.94
CA GLU A 9 1.09 -5.84 -15.57
C GLU A 9 0.16 -5.98 -14.34
N LYS A 10 -0.46 -7.17 -14.16
CA LYS A 10 -1.26 -7.48 -12.97
C LYS A 10 -0.45 -8.06 -11.80
N VAL A 11 0.78 -8.51 -12.06
CA VAL A 11 1.66 -9.13 -11.03
C VAL A 11 2.21 -8.09 -10.04
N GLY A 12 2.19 -6.80 -10.41
CA GLY A 12 2.66 -5.70 -9.57
C GLY A 12 1.62 -5.08 -8.62
N LYS A 13 0.35 -5.48 -8.65
CA LYS A 13 -0.72 -4.87 -7.83
C LYS A 13 -1.32 -5.82 -6.77
N GLY A 14 -0.63 -6.92 -6.45
CA GLY A 14 -1.08 -7.90 -5.45
C GLY A 14 -0.71 -7.50 -4.01
N LEU A 15 -1.28 -8.20 -3.02
CA LEU A 15 -0.99 -7.97 -1.60
C LEU A 15 0.51 -8.02 -1.31
N ARG A 16 1.25 -8.99 -1.88
CA ARG A 16 2.71 -9.08 -1.74
C ARG A 16 3.44 -7.78 -2.10
N HIS A 17 3.01 -7.10 -3.17
CA HIS A 17 3.65 -5.87 -3.62
C HIS A 17 3.35 -4.71 -2.65
N PHE A 18 2.09 -4.56 -2.26
CA PHE A 18 1.70 -3.55 -1.30
C PHE A 18 2.29 -3.78 0.09
N SER A 19 2.36 -5.03 0.56
CA SER A 19 2.99 -5.38 1.84
C SER A 19 4.48 -5.01 1.84
N MET A 20 5.18 -5.25 0.72
CA MET A 20 6.58 -4.83 0.57
C MET A 20 6.72 -3.31 0.67
N LYS A 21 5.91 -2.56 -0.09
CA LYS A 21 5.91 -1.10 -0.09
C LYS A 21 5.54 -0.47 1.26
N VAL A 22 4.53 -1.02 1.93
CA VAL A 22 4.12 -0.60 3.29
C VAL A 22 5.27 -0.82 4.28
N CYS A 23 5.92 -1.99 4.22
CA CYS A 23 7.07 -2.29 5.08
C CYS A 23 8.24 -1.31 4.85
N GLU A 24 8.59 -1.04 3.59
CA GLU A 24 9.61 -0.06 3.23
C GLU A 24 9.29 1.33 3.80
N LYS A 25 8.06 1.80 3.61
CA LYS A 25 7.64 3.14 4.06
C LYS A 25 7.64 3.27 5.57
N VAL A 26 7.13 2.27 6.29
CA VAL A 26 7.16 2.24 7.76
C VAL A 26 8.60 2.22 8.27
N LYS A 27 9.48 1.41 7.66
CA LYS A 27 10.90 1.35 8.03
C LYS A 27 11.62 2.67 7.77
N GLN A 28 11.30 3.35 6.67
CA GLN A 28 11.94 4.61 6.29
C GLN A 28 11.51 5.78 7.17
N LYS A 29 10.22 5.88 7.52
CA LYS A 29 9.69 6.98 8.33
C LYS A 29 9.84 6.74 9.84
N GLY A 30 9.90 5.48 10.28
CA GLY A 30 9.92 5.09 11.68
C GLY A 30 8.53 5.17 12.32
N THR A 31 7.96 6.37 12.39
CA THR A 31 6.58 6.61 12.84
C THR A 31 5.76 7.14 11.68
N THR A 32 4.64 6.48 11.38
CA THR A 32 3.75 6.88 10.29
C THR A 32 2.31 6.55 10.61
N THR A 33 1.37 7.12 9.85
CA THR A 33 -0.06 6.85 9.99
C THR A 33 -0.63 6.10 8.80
N TYR A 34 -1.76 5.42 8.99
CA TYR A 34 -2.44 4.75 7.90
C TYR A 34 -2.74 5.69 6.71
N ASN A 35 -3.27 6.89 6.97
CA ASN A 35 -3.64 7.83 5.91
C ASN A 35 -2.41 8.25 5.11
N GLU A 36 -1.32 8.57 5.80
CA GLU A 36 -0.05 8.96 5.17
C GLU A 36 0.49 7.86 4.25
N VAL A 37 0.61 6.62 4.76
CA VAL A 37 1.09 5.49 3.94
C VAL A 37 0.14 5.22 2.77
N ALA A 38 -1.17 5.27 2.99
CA ALA A 38 -2.15 5.02 1.95
C ALA A 38 -2.11 6.08 0.86
N ASP A 39 -2.08 7.36 1.21
CA ASP A 39 -2.12 8.46 0.25
C ASP A 39 -0.83 8.53 -0.58
N GLU A 40 0.33 8.26 0.04
CA GLU A 40 1.60 8.16 -0.69
C GLU A 40 1.59 7.00 -1.70
N LEU A 41 1.12 5.82 -1.29
CA LEU A 41 1.03 4.68 -2.21
C LEU A 41 -0.05 4.87 -3.28
N VAL A 42 -1.12 5.60 -3.00
CA VAL A 42 -2.09 5.98 -4.03
C VAL A 42 -1.41 6.88 -5.05
N GLY A 43 -0.76 7.96 -4.60
CA GLY A 43 -0.08 8.91 -5.48
C GLY A 43 1.02 8.28 -6.35
N GLU A 44 1.83 7.39 -5.78
CA GLU A 44 2.89 6.67 -6.52
C GLU A 44 2.31 5.80 -7.67
N PHE A 45 1.15 5.16 -7.47
CA PHE A 45 0.59 4.20 -8.43
C PHE A 45 -0.41 4.83 -9.40
N THR A 46 -1.09 5.92 -9.01
CA THR A 46 -1.95 6.71 -9.91
C THR A 46 -1.09 7.53 -10.86
N ASN A 47 0.03 8.11 -10.41
CA ASN A 47 0.92 8.87 -11.29
C ASN A 47 1.59 8.01 -12.38
N CYS A 48 1.80 6.72 -12.12
CA CYS A 48 2.32 5.78 -13.13
C CYS A 48 1.25 5.35 -14.16
N THR A 49 -0.04 5.55 -13.86
CA THR A 49 -1.16 5.12 -14.70
C THR A 49 -1.92 6.34 -15.21
N ALA A 50 -1.23 7.28 -15.87
CA ALA A 50 -1.91 8.35 -16.58
C ALA A 50 -2.90 7.71 -17.58
N ASN A 51 -4.16 8.18 -17.59
CA ASN A 51 -5.15 8.10 -18.68
C ASN A 51 -6.55 7.52 -18.32
N ASN A 52 -6.92 7.22 -17.07
CA ASN A 52 -8.31 6.81 -16.76
C ASN A 52 -8.77 7.08 -15.30
N SER A 53 -9.65 8.07 -15.12
CA SER A 53 -10.17 8.49 -13.79
C SER A 53 -10.96 7.39 -13.04
N LEU A 54 -11.64 6.49 -13.77
CA LEU A 54 -12.38 5.38 -13.15
C LEU A 54 -11.42 4.31 -12.61
N ALA A 55 -10.34 4.02 -13.33
CA ALA A 55 -9.31 3.07 -12.90
C ALA A 55 -8.55 3.59 -11.68
N GLU A 56 -8.27 4.88 -11.62
CA GLU A 56 -7.65 5.54 -10.45
C GLU A 56 -8.49 5.37 -9.18
N GLN A 57 -9.81 5.52 -9.26
CA GLN A 57 -10.70 5.29 -8.12
C GLN A 57 -10.70 3.83 -7.64
N TYR A 58 -10.68 2.87 -8.57
CA TYR A 58 -10.59 1.45 -8.22
C TYR A 58 -9.23 1.10 -7.61
N ASP A 59 -8.15 1.62 -8.18
CA ASP A 59 -6.80 1.47 -7.66
C ASP A 59 -6.71 2.09 -6.26
N GLN A 60 -7.25 3.28 -6.03
CA GLN A 60 -7.25 3.91 -4.71
C GLN A 60 -7.96 3.06 -3.66
N LYS A 61 -9.17 2.57 -3.94
CA LYS A 61 -9.91 1.69 -3.03
C LYS A 61 -9.14 0.39 -2.76
N ASN A 62 -8.53 -0.18 -3.80
CA ASN A 62 -7.73 -1.40 -3.67
C ASN A 62 -6.50 -1.19 -2.79
N ILE A 63 -5.72 -0.15 -3.06
CA ILE A 63 -4.50 0.20 -2.32
C ILE A 63 -4.83 0.41 -0.85
N ARG A 64 -5.85 1.23 -0.54
CA ARG A 64 -6.31 1.46 0.84
C ARG A 64 -6.61 0.15 1.57
N ARG A 65 -7.38 -0.74 0.93
CA ARG A 65 -7.71 -2.06 1.51
C ARG A 65 -6.45 -2.89 1.79
N ARG A 66 -5.47 -2.89 0.88
CA ARG A 66 -4.22 -3.65 0.99
C ARG A 66 -3.27 -3.06 2.05
N VAL A 67 -3.24 -1.74 2.20
CA VAL A 67 -2.45 -1.07 3.26
C VAL A 67 -2.96 -1.48 4.63
N TYR A 68 -4.28 -1.52 4.84
CA TYR A 68 -4.84 -2.05 6.09
C TYR A 68 -4.44 -3.50 6.36
N ASP A 69 -4.54 -4.39 5.35
CA ASP A 69 -4.13 -5.79 5.51
C ASP A 69 -2.65 -5.88 5.93
N ALA A 70 -1.77 -5.15 5.24
CA ALA A 70 -0.34 -5.18 5.52
C ALA A 70 -0.02 -4.65 6.92
N LEU A 71 -0.58 -3.50 7.31
CA LEU A 71 -0.36 -2.92 8.64
C LEU A 71 -0.90 -3.85 9.74
N ASN A 72 -2.07 -4.46 9.54
CA ASN A 72 -2.65 -5.37 10.53
C ASN A 72 -1.80 -6.64 10.71
N VAL A 73 -1.27 -7.20 9.63
CA VAL A 73 -0.36 -8.34 9.71
C VAL A 73 0.95 -7.93 10.37
N LEU A 74 1.55 -6.80 10.00
CA LEU A 74 2.78 -6.31 10.62
C LEU A 74 2.61 -6.06 12.12
N MET A 75 1.43 -5.58 12.53
CA MET A 75 1.08 -5.37 13.94
C MET A 75 0.90 -6.71 14.67
N ALA A 76 0.22 -7.68 14.06
CA ALA A 76 0.03 -9.02 14.61
C ALA A 76 1.36 -9.80 14.73
N MET A 77 2.31 -9.54 13.83
CA MET A 77 3.67 -10.09 13.87
C MET A 77 4.58 -9.34 14.87
N ASN A 78 4.05 -8.34 15.59
CA ASN A 78 4.79 -7.49 16.53
C ASN A 78 6.00 -6.77 15.90
N ILE A 79 5.93 -6.50 14.59
CA ILE A 79 6.95 -5.76 13.83
C ILE A 79 6.72 -4.25 13.95
N ILE A 80 5.44 -3.84 14.06
CA ILE A 80 5.03 -2.44 14.24
C ILE A 80 4.06 -2.35 15.42
N SER A 81 4.07 -1.20 16.11
CA SER A 81 3.17 -0.93 17.22
C SER A 81 2.21 0.20 16.87
N LYS A 82 0.93 0.05 17.23
CA LYS A 82 -0.06 1.12 17.11
C LYS A 82 -0.06 1.93 18.40
N GLU A 83 0.32 3.20 18.29
CA GLU A 83 0.15 4.15 19.39
C GLU A 83 -1.35 4.36 19.64
N LYS A 84 -1.83 3.97 20.83
CA LYS A 84 -3.17 4.36 21.28
C LYS A 84 -3.09 5.82 21.70
N ARG A 85 -3.84 6.69 21.02
CA ARG A 85 -4.12 8.05 21.52
C ARG A 85 -4.66 7.91 22.94
N LYS A 86 -3.89 8.33 23.94
CA LYS A 86 -4.40 8.48 25.30
C LYS A 86 -5.34 9.68 25.27
N TYR A 87 -6.59 9.46 25.62
CA TYR A 87 -7.47 10.55 26.00
C TYR A 87 -7.15 10.83 27.46
N ASP A 88 -6.37 11.87 27.71
CA ASP A 88 -6.20 12.39 29.05
C ASP A 88 -7.51 13.07 29.41
N GLY A 89 -8.17 12.56 30.46
CA GLY A 89 -9.49 12.98 30.94
C GLY A 89 -9.45 14.26 31.76
#